data_AF-A0A349SHX1-F1
#
_entry.id   AF-A0A349SHX1-F1
#
_cell.length_a   1.000
_cell.length_b   1.000
_cell.length_c   1.000
_cell.angle_alpha   90.00
_cell.angle_beta   90.00
_cell.angle_gamma   90.00
#
_symmetry.space_group_name_H-M   'P 1'
#
loop_
_entity.id
_entity.type
_entity.pdbx_description
1 polymer ?
#
loop_
_entity_poly.entity_id
_entity_poly.type
_entity_poly.pdbx_seq_one_letter_code
_entity_poly.pdbx_strand_id
1 'polypeptide(L)' 'QQDRIRPALESALHRVLHHGRYIQGPEIEALEKRLADYVGVEHCVGVSSGTDAL' A
#
# COMPACT_ATOMS: atom_id res chain seq x y z
N GLN A 1 -16.72 1.97 -11.17
CA GLN A 1 -16.12 2.19 -9.82
C GLN A 1 -14.70 2.72 -9.92
N GLN A 2 -13.82 2.10 -10.73
CA GLN A 2 -12.45 2.59 -10.98
C GLN A 2 -12.40 4.07 -11.41
N ASP A 3 -13.29 4.50 -12.30
CA ASP A 3 -13.27 5.89 -12.80
C ASP A 3 -13.46 6.95 -11.71
N ARG A 4 -14.11 6.59 -10.59
CA ARG A 4 -14.28 7.49 -9.44
C ARG A 4 -12.97 7.73 -8.68
N ILE A 5 -12.03 6.79 -8.73
CA ILE A 5 -10.75 6.85 -7.99
C ILE A 5 -9.55 7.03 -8.93
N ARG A 6 -9.77 6.99 -10.25
CA ARG A 6 -8.72 7.07 -11.27
C ARG A 6 -7.73 8.21 -11.06
N PRO A 7 -8.16 9.46 -10.77
CA PRO A 7 -7.21 10.56 -10.57
C PRO A 7 -6.25 10.34 -9.39
N ALA A 8 -6.78 9.79 -8.28
CA ALA A 8 -5.97 9.49 -7.11
C ALA A 8 -5.00 8.32 -7.35
N LEU A 9 -5.47 7.30 -8.08
CA LEU A 9 -4.66 6.15 -8.47
C LEU A 9 -3.49 6.57 -9.37
N GLU A 10 -3.75 7.37 -10.40
CA GLU A 10 -2.73 7.86 -11.33
C GLU A 10 -1.69 8.72 -10.62
N SER A 11 -2.12 9.61 -9.71
CA SER A 11 -1.20 10.42 -8.89
C SER A 11 -0.27 9.55 -8.03
N ALA A 12 -0.82 8.52 -7.36
CA ALA A 12 -0.01 7.60 -6.57
C ALA A 12 0.96 6.79 -7.44
N LEU A 13 0.51 6.32 -8.61
CA LEU A 13 1.34 5.60 -9.57
C LEU A 13 2.51 6.46 -10.06
N HIS A 14 2.24 7.71 -10.45
CA HIS A 14 3.28 8.65 -10.89
C HIS A 14 4.32 8.91 -9.81
N ARG A 15 3.91 9.00 -8.54
CA ARG A 15 4.85 9.14 -7.42
C ARG A 15 5.81 7.94 -7.34
N VAL A 16 5.28 6.72 -7.45
CA VAL A 16 6.09 5.48 -7.43
C VAL A 16 7.06 5.44 -8.60
N LEU A 17 6.60 5.77 -9.80
CA LEU A 17 7.43 5.84 -10.99
C LEU A 17 8.54 6.90 -10.86
N HIS A 18 8.26 8.03 -10.21
CA HIS A 18 9.21 9.11 -10.05
C HIS A 18 10.35 8.77 -9.07
N HIS A 19 10.06 8.14 -7.93
CA HIS A 19 11.10 7.76 -6.98
C HIS A 19 11.73 6.38 -7.25
N GLY A 20 11.13 5.54 -8.10
CA GLY A 20 11.70 4.29 -8.60
C GLY A 20 11.89 3.18 -7.54
N ARG A 21 11.25 3.29 -6.37
CA ARG A 21 11.34 2.28 -5.29
C ARG A 21 10.16 1.32 -5.40
N TYR A 22 10.32 0.31 -6.25
CA TYR A 22 9.25 -0.64 -6.56
C TYR A 22 9.08 -1.75 -5.53
N ILE A 23 10.16 -2.11 -4.82
CA ILE A 23 10.17 -3.17 -3.80
C ILE A 23 10.38 -2.52 -2.45
N GLN A 24 9.48 -2.79 -1.50
CA GLN A 24 9.48 -2.19 -0.16
C GLN A 24 9.62 -0.65 -0.20
N GLY A 25 8.79 -0.02 -1.02
CA GLY A 25 8.69 1.44 -1.12
C GLY A 25 7.94 2.06 0.07
N PRO A 26 7.99 3.39 0.22
CA PRO A 26 7.35 4.11 1.34
C PRO A 26 5.82 3.92 1.39
N GLU A 27 5.19 3.62 0.24
CA GLU A 27 3.76 3.28 0.17
C GLU A 27 3.41 2.02 0.97
N ILE A 28 4.33 1.05 1.11
CA ILE A 28 4.11 -0.19 1.86
C ILE A 28 4.04 0.10 3.36
N GLU A 29 5.04 0.79 3.90
CA GLU A 29 5.07 1.19 5.32
C GLU A 29 3.84 2.03 5.69
N ALA A 30 3.45 2.96 4.81
CA ALA A 30 2.27 3.80 5.01
C ALA A 30 0.97 2.98 5.03
N LEU A 31 0.87 1.96 4.18
CA LEU A 31 -0.30 1.08 4.13
C LEU A 31 -0.36 0.19 5.37
N GLU A 32 0.74 -0.45 5.74
CA GLU A 32 0.83 -1.30 6.93
C GLU A 32 0.43 -0.53 8.20
N LYS A 33 0.95 0.69 8.37
CA LYS A 33 0.57 1.54 9.50
C LYS A 33 -0.94 1.84 9.50
N ARG A 34 -1.51 2.24 8.35
CA ARG A 34 -2.95 2.54 8.26
C ARG A 34 -3.81 1.32 8.54
N LEU A 35 -3.37 0.13 8.15
CA LEU A 35 -4.07 -1.12 8.43
C LEU A 35 -3.96 -1.53 9.90
N ALA A 36 -2.78 -1.38 10.51
CA ALA A 36 -2.58 -1.60 11.94
C ALA A 36 -3.51 -0.68 12.76
N ASP A 37 -3.54 0.61 12.42
CA ASP A 37 -4.43 1.60 13.05
C ASP A 37 -5.92 1.28 12.82
N TYR A 38 -6.28 0.84 11.60
CA TYR A 38 -7.68 0.51 11.26
C TYR A 38 -8.20 -0.70 12.04
N VAL A 39 -7.36 -1.73 12.25
CA VAL A 39 -7.74 -2.93 12.98
C VAL A 39 -7.56 -2.76 14.50
N GLY A 40 -6.70 -1.82 14.94
CA GLY A 40 -6.39 -1.59 16.34
C GLY A 40 -5.33 -2.55 16.90
N VAL A 41 -4.35 -2.93 16.07
CA VAL A 41 -3.22 -3.79 16.45
C VAL A 41 -1.90 -3.02 16.37
N GLU A 42 -0.87 -3.49 17.07
CA GLU A 42 0.44 -2.81 17.11
C GLU A 42 1.24 -2.98 15.80
N HIS A 43 1.07 -4.09 15.11
CA HIS A 43 1.87 -4.45 13.93
C HIS A 43 1.01 -4.98 12.78
N CYS A 44 1.40 -4.63 11.56
CA CYS A 44 0.86 -5.17 10.32
C CYS A 44 2.05 -5.44 9.37
N VAL A 45 2.06 -6.58 8.69
CA VAL A 45 3.10 -6.97 7.74
C VAL A 45 2.43 -7.35 6.42
N GLY A 46 2.83 -6.68 5.35
CA GLY A 46 2.39 -6.98 4.00
C GLY A 46 3.10 -8.21 3.43
N VAL A 47 2.33 -9.15 2.91
CA VAL A 47 2.83 -10.34 2.20
C VAL A 47 2.23 -10.41 0.79
N SER A 48 2.79 -11.26 -0.06
CA SER A 48 2.38 -11.40 -1.47
C SER A 48 0.95 -11.92 -1.64
N SER A 49 0.47 -12.78 -0.72
CA SER A 49 -0.86 -13.36 -0.79
C SER A 49 -1.37 -13.81 0.58
N GLY A 50 -2.68 -14.05 0.69
CA GLY A 50 -3.27 -14.58 1.92
C GLY A 50 -2.83 -16.01 2.25
N THR A 51 -2.44 -16.81 1.25
CA THR A 51 -1.88 -18.14 1.49
C THR A 51 -0.48 -18.06 2.09
N ASP A 52 0.34 -17.08 1.68
CA ASP A 52 1.68 -16.88 2.26
C ASP A 52 1.61 -16.32 3.70
N ALA A 53 0.46 -15.78 4.11
CA ALA A 53 0.23 -15.23 5.44
C ALA A 53 -0.07 -16.29 6.51
N LEU A 54 -0.48 -17.48 6.12
CA LEU A 54 -0.92 -18.58 6.99
C LEU A 54 0.19 -19.60 7.21
#